data_AF-A0AAU9WJ58-F1
#
_entry.id   AF-A0AAU9WJ58-F1
#
_cell.length_a   1.000
_cell.length_b   1.000
_cell.length_c   1.000
_cell.angle_alpha   90.00
_cell.angle_beta   90.00
_cell.angle_gamma   90.00
#
_symmetry.space_group_name_H-M   'P 1'
#
loop_
_entity.id
_entity.type
_entity.pdbx_description
1 polymer ?
#
loop_
_entity_poly.entity_id
_entity_poly.type
_entity_poly.pdbx_seq_one_letter_code
_entity_poly.pdbx_strand_id
1 'polypeptide(L)'
;MLRLDKGTKTGTMATMHAFLRRHHNDMDPHETVIHGPSISNQIERWWKELHERMERYFKDGLHWLKDQGHYDPHKDSDRYLMTFIMVPLIQKELDIFRETVWNSHRIRAQRDTALPDGIPDHIYNFPEKYGLEECGMCYIILCLINELAIESGVLSIPDDFLTLEFREECERIIPDNDTIKPDEWKDAYVYLKQNFTRSG
;
A
#
# COMPACT_ATOMS: atom_id res chain seq x y z
N MET A 1 9.91 -18.82 -6.86
CA MET A 1 8.84 -18.95 -7.88
C MET A 1 7.74 -17.92 -7.61
N LEU A 2 7.49 -17.03 -8.55
CA LEU A 2 6.54 -15.92 -8.53
C LEU A 2 5.50 -16.13 -9.64
N ARG A 3 4.20 -16.02 -9.33
CA ARG A 3 3.12 -16.15 -10.32
C ARG A 3 2.58 -14.78 -10.70
N LEU A 4 2.45 -14.51 -12.00
CA LEU A 4 2.23 -13.17 -12.54
C LEU A 4 1.29 -13.16 -13.75
N ASP A 5 0.39 -12.19 -13.82
CA ASP A 5 -0.42 -11.97 -15.02
C ASP A 5 0.38 -11.35 -16.17
N LYS A 6 -0.08 -11.52 -17.42
CA LYS A 6 0.59 -11.03 -18.63
C LYS A 6 0.36 -9.51 -18.86
N GLY A 7 0.78 -8.68 -17.90
CA GLY A 7 0.76 -7.22 -17.99
C GLY A 7 2.14 -6.62 -18.29
N THR A 8 2.19 -5.43 -18.86
CA THR A 8 3.45 -4.71 -19.16
C THR A 8 4.22 -4.33 -17.90
N LYS A 9 3.54 -3.86 -16.85
CA LYS A 9 4.14 -3.62 -15.51
C LYS A 9 4.68 -4.90 -14.88
N THR A 10 4.08 -6.03 -15.24
CA THR A 10 4.43 -7.34 -14.73
C THR A 10 5.73 -7.88 -15.31
N GLY A 11 6.13 -7.39 -16.50
CA GLY A 11 7.42 -7.71 -17.12
C GLY A 11 8.61 -7.17 -16.30
N THR A 12 8.53 -5.92 -15.83
CA THR A 12 9.58 -5.33 -14.99
C THR A 12 9.74 -6.12 -13.68
N MET A 13 8.63 -6.48 -13.03
CA MET A 13 8.63 -7.29 -11.81
C MET A 13 9.22 -8.68 -12.04
N ALA A 14 8.91 -9.33 -13.17
CA ALA A 14 9.50 -10.61 -13.54
C ALA A 14 11.03 -10.52 -13.71
N THR A 15 11.51 -9.48 -14.37
CA THR A 15 12.96 -9.23 -14.56
C THR A 15 13.66 -8.99 -13.22
N MET A 16 13.08 -8.16 -12.36
CA MET A 16 13.59 -7.92 -11.00
C MET A 16 13.66 -9.22 -10.18
N HIS A 17 12.60 -10.03 -10.23
CA HIS A 17 12.56 -11.32 -9.53
C HIS A 17 13.63 -12.29 -10.06
N ALA A 18 13.79 -12.39 -11.38
CA ALA A 18 14.80 -13.24 -12.01
C ALA A 18 16.22 -12.78 -11.65
N PHE A 19 16.48 -11.47 -11.59
CA PHE A 19 17.76 -10.93 -11.16
C PHE A 19 18.09 -11.33 -9.72
N LEU A 20 17.19 -11.08 -8.77
CA LEU A 20 17.41 -11.44 -7.37
C LEU A 20 17.60 -12.95 -7.19
N ARG A 21 16.84 -13.77 -7.92
CA ARG A 21 16.91 -15.23 -7.84
C ARG A 21 18.22 -15.81 -8.39
N ARG A 22 18.83 -15.19 -9.40
CA ARG A 22 20.17 -15.60 -9.89
C ARG A 22 21.24 -15.53 -8.82
N HIS A 23 21.10 -14.65 -7.83
CA HIS A 23 22.06 -14.50 -6.73
C HIS A 23 21.80 -15.46 -5.56
N HIS A 24 20.65 -16.16 -5.52
CA HIS A 24 20.29 -17.12 -4.47
C HIS A 24 20.72 -18.56 -4.75
N ASN A 25 21.05 -18.89 -6.01
CA ASN A 25 21.51 -20.22 -6.45
C ASN A 25 20.60 -21.40 -6.02
N ASP A 26 19.33 -21.12 -5.70
CA ASP A 26 18.37 -22.07 -5.12
C ASP A 26 17.37 -22.62 -6.15
N MET A 27 17.33 -22.06 -7.36
CA MET A 27 16.33 -22.37 -8.39
C MET A 27 16.86 -21.98 -9.79
N ASP A 28 16.43 -22.70 -10.83
CA ASP A 28 16.68 -22.30 -12.22
C ASP A 28 15.99 -20.95 -12.50
N PRO A 29 16.73 -19.91 -12.97
CA PRO A 29 16.16 -18.61 -13.33
C PRO A 29 14.94 -18.67 -14.25
N HIS A 30 14.84 -19.68 -15.12
CA HIS A 30 13.72 -19.85 -16.04
C HIS A 30 12.45 -20.42 -15.40
N GLU A 31 12.54 -21.05 -14.22
CA GLU A 31 11.41 -21.56 -13.45
C GLU A 31 10.95 -20.57 -12.35
N THR A 32 11.62 -19.43 -12.25
CA THR A 32 11.33 -18.44 -11.20
C THR A 32 10.03 -17.69 -11.42
N VAL A 33 9.53 -17.57 -12.65
CA VAL A 33 8.30 -16.82 -12.99
C VAL A 33 7.33 -17.69 -13.78
N ILE A 34 6.09 -17.81 -13.29
CA ILE A 34 5.01 -18.54 -13.95
C ILE A 34 3.90 -17.56 -14.32
N HIS A 35 3.44 -17.61 -15.57
CA HIS A 35 2.28 -16.84 -16.01
C HIS A 35 1.00 -17.65 -15.91
N GLY A 36 0.01 -17.15 -15.18
CA GLY A 36 -1.30 -17.79 -15.07
C GLY A 36 -2.16 -17.24 -13.92
N PRO A 37 -3.47 -17.51 -13.95
CA PRO A 37 -4.41 -17.03 -12.94
C PRO A 37 -4.09 -17.61 -11.56
N SER A 38 -4.12 -16.76 -10.53
CA SER A 38 -3.86 -17.18 -9.15
C SER A 38 -5.16 -17.62 -8.47
N ILE A 39 -5.54 -18.89 -8.67
CA ILE A 39 -6.81 -19.46 -8.20
C ILE A 39 -6.87 -19.70 -6.67
N SER A 40 -5.79 -19.38 -5.94
CA SER A 40 -5.63 -19.64 -4.50
C SER A 40 -5.02 -18.42 -3.77
N ASN A 41 -5.33 -17.21 -4.21
CA ASN A 41 -4.72 -16.02 -3.67
C ASN A 41 -5.41 -15.57 -2.37
N GLN A 42 -4.80 -15.83 -1.21
CA GLN A 42 -5.31 -15.37 0.09
C GLN A 42 -5.37 -13.82 0.19
N ILE A 43 -4.65 -13.13 -0.69
CA ILE A 43 -4.67 -11.67 -0.80
C ILE A 43 -6.04 -11.19 -1.31
N GLU A 44 -6.81 -11.97 -2.07
CA GLU A 44 -8.16 -11.55 -2.49
C GLU A 44 -9.12 -11.40 -1.30
N ARG A 45 -8.97 -12.24 -0.27
CA ARG A 45 -9.71 -12.08 0.98
C ARG A 45 -9.31 -10.80 1.71
N TRP A 46 -8.02 -10.47 1.71
CA TRP A 46 -7.51 -9.20 2.25
C TRP A 46 -8.11 -8.00 1.51
N TRP A 47 -8.05 -8.00 0.17
CA TRP A 47 -8.62 -6.96 -0.67
C TRP A 47 -10.12 -6.79 -0.43
N LYS A 48 -10.86 -7.88 -0.26
CA LYS A 48 -12.28 -7.84 0.07
C LYS A 48 -12.54 -7.19 1.43
N GLU A 49 -11.79 -7.58 2.46
CA GLU A 49 -11.98 -7.04 3.82
C GLU A 49 -11.60 -5.56 3.88
N LEU A 50 -10.54 -5.17 3.17
CA LEU A 50 -10.14 -3.78 2.97
C LEU A 50 -11.25 -2.97 2.27
N HIS A 51 -11.78 -3.51 1.17
CA HIS A 51 -12.84 -2.88 0.38
C HIS A 51 -14.11 -2.65 1.22
N GLU A 52 -14.55 -3.67 1.95
CA GLU A 52 -15.76 -3.60 2.76
C GLU A 52 -15.65 -2.62 3.93
N ARG A 53 -14.46 -2.50 4.53
CA ARG A 53 -14.25 -1.64 5.71
C ARG A 53 -13.86 -0.20 5.37
N MET A 54 -13.00 0.00 4.38
CA MET A 54 -12.40 1.31 4.11
C MET A 54 -12.98 1.98 2.87
N GLU A 55 -12.98 1.28 1.74
CA GLU A 55 -13.37 1.89 0.46
C GLU A 55 -14.81 2.38 0.50
N ARG A 56 -15.73 1.57 1.04
CA ARG A 56 -17.12 1.97 1.18
C ARG A 56 -17.29 3.20 2.09
N TYR A 57 -16.61 3.20 3.23
CA TYR A 57 -16.68 4.28 4.22
C TYR A 57 -16.24 5.63 3.63
N PHE A 58 -15.06 5.68 3.00
CA PHE A 58 -14.55 6.92 2.40
C PHE A 58 -15.36 7.36 1.17
N LYS A 59 -15.82 6.42 0.34
CA LYS A 59 -16.67 6.74 -0.82
C LYS A 59 -17.96 7.44 -0.41
N ASP A 60 -18.61 6.99 0.66
CA ASP A 60 -19.85 7.61 1.13
C ASP A 60 -19.60 9.07 1.56
N GLY A 61 -18.48 9.35 2.22
CA GLY A 61 -18.08 10.72 2.58
C GLY A 61 -17.71 11.59 1.37
N LEU A 62 -17.02 11.03 0.37
CA LEU A 62 -16.67 11.74 -0.88
C LEU A 62 -17.92 12.07 -1.71
N HIS A 63 -18.86 11.13 -1.82
CA HIS A 63 -20.16 11.38 -2.46
C HIS A 63 -20.91 12.49 -1.75
N TRP A 64 -20.95 12.48 -0.41
CA TRP A 64 -21.57 13.54 0.36
C TRP A 64 -20.95 14.92 0.07
N LEU A 65 -19.61 15.03 0.05
CA LEU A 65 -18.92 16.30 -0.28
C LEU A 65 -19.25 16.78 -1.70
N LYS A 66 -19.35 15.86 -2.66
CA LYS A 66 -19.74 16.19 -4.03
C LYS A 66 -21.20 16.66 -4.10
N ASP A 67 -22.12 15.94 -3.48
CA ASP A 67 -23.56 16.21 -3.54
C ASP A 67 -23.94 17.51 -2.83
N GLN A 68 -23.21 17.88 -1.77
CA GLN A 68 -23.36 19.19 -1.10
C GLN A 68 -22.64 20.34 -1.83
N GLY A 69 -21.94 20.07 -2.93
CA GLY A 69 -21.20 21.09 -3.69
C GLY A 69 -19.90 21.55 -3.03
N HIS A 70 -19.42 20.85 -2.00
CA HIS A 70 -18.14 21.14 -1.35
C HIS A 70 -16.94 20.66 -2.16
N TYR A 71 -17.09 19.66 -3.02
CA TYR A 71 -16.00 19.11 -3.83
C TYR A 71 -16.36 19.11 -5.31
N ASP A 72 -15.50 19.71 -6.14
CA ASP A 72 -15.59 19.63 -7.60
C ASP A 72 -14.44 18.77 -8.18
N PRO A 73 -14.74 17.58 -8.75
CA PRO A 73 -13.72 16.71 -9.36
C PRO A 73 -13.07 17.32 -10.60
N HIS A 74 -13.65 18.35 -11.20
CA HIS A 74 -13.08 19.03 -12.38
C HIS A 74 -12.14 20.18 -12.00
N LYS A 75 -12.05 20.53 -10.72
CA LYS A 75 -11.23 21.63 -10.23
C LYS A 75 -9.94 21.10 -9.59
N ASP A 76 -8.80 21.38 -10.21
CA ASP A 76 -7.51 20.84 -9.75
C ASP A 76 -7.15 21.26 -8.32
N SER A 77 -7.51 22.48 -7.89
CA SER A 77 -7.30 22.88 -6.49
C SER A 77 -8.04 21.96 -5.52
N ASP A 78 -9.29 21.61 -5.83
CA ASP A 78 -10.11 20.78 -4.95
C ASP A 78 -9.56 19.34 -4.92
N ARG A 79 -9.04 18.85 -6.04
CA ARG A 79 -8.30 17.58 -6.13
C ARG A 79 -7.05 17.60 -5.28
N TYR A 80 -6.24 18.66 -5.35
CA TYR A 80 -5.00 18.76 -4.55
C TYR A 80 -5.27 18.88 -3.06
N LEU A 81 -6.22 19.72 -2.63
CA LEU A 81 -6.61 19.80 -1.22
C LEU A 81 -7.16 18.45 -0.71
N MET A 82 -7.90 17.74 -1.55
CA MET A 82 -8.40 16.41 -1.21
C MET A 82 -7.25 15.43 -1.06
N THR A 83 -6.28 15.42 -1.99
CA THR A 83 -5.09 14.56 -1.91
C THR A 83 -4.30 14.83 -0.63
N PHE A 84 -4.13 16.11 -0.25
CA PHE A 84 -3.43 16.48 0.98
C PHE A 84 -4.04 15.81 2.21
N ILE A 85 -5.37 15.86 2.37
CA ILE A 85 -6.06 15.24 3.52
C ILE A 85 -6.10 13.71 3.41
N MET A 86 -6.50 13.19 2.24
CA MET A 86 -6.87 11.78 2.09
C MET A 86 -5.68 10.84 2.00
N VAL A 87 -4.57 11.24 1.39
CA VAL A 87 -3.40 10.35 1.24
C VAL A 87 -2.83 9.91 2.59
N PRO A 88 -2.46 10.82 3.51
CA PRO A 88 -1.93 10.41 4.82
C PRO A 88 -2.99 9.72 5.67
N LEU A 89 -4.26 10.14 5.60
CA LEU A 89 -5.35 9.49 6.31
C LEU A 89 -5.53 8.03 5.88
N ILE A 90 -5.63 7.77 4.57
CA ILE A 90 -5.78 6.41 4.03
C ILE A 90 -4.53 5.58 4.36
N GLN A 91 -3.34 6.15 4.26
CA GLN A 91 -2.10 5.46 4.60
C GLN A 91 -2.09 5.01 6.07
N LYS A 92 -2.44 5.92 7.00
CA LYS A 92 -2.56 5.62 8.42
C LYS A 92 -3.58 4.51 8.71
N GLU A 93 -4.76 4.58 8.10
CA GLU A 93 -5.78 3.54 8.28
C GLU A 93 -5.36 2.20 7.68
N LEU A 94 -4.62 2.21 6.56
CA LEU A 94 -4.03 1.00 5.97
C LEU A 94 -3.00 0.38 6.92
N ASP A 95 -2.15 1.19 7.54
CA ASP A 95 -1.14 0.75 8.49
C ASP A 95 -1.78 0.17 9.76
N ILE A 96 -2.78 0.86 10.33
CA ILE A 96 -3.57 0.34 11.46
C ILE A 96 -4.23 -0.98 11.09
N PHE A 97 -4.86 -1.09 9.92
CA PHE A 97 -5.51 -2.31 9.47
C PHE A 97 -4.50 -3.47 9.32
N ARG A 98 -3.33 -3.17 8.72
CA ARG A 98 -2.25 -4.13 8.57
C ARG A 98 -1.81 -4.67 9.93
N GLU A 99 -1.48 -3.80 10.88
CA GLU A 99 -0.94 -4.20 12.19
C GLU A 99 -1.99 -4.90 13.06
N THR A 100 -3.18 -4.31 13.18
CA THR A 100 -4.17 -4.73 14.17
C THR A 100 -5.10 -5.83 13.70
N VAL A 101 -5.42 -5.88 12.40
CA VAL A 101 -6.39 -6.84 11.86
C VAL A 101 -5.65 -7.92 11.11
N TRP A 102 -4.86 -7.56 10.10
CA TRP A 102 -4.33 -8.56 9.18
C TRP A 102 -3.11 -9.31 9.74
N ASN A 103 -2.20 -8.64 10.42
CA ASN A 103 -1.02 -9.31 10.93
C ASN A 103 -1.28 -10.11 12.22
N SER A 104 -2.35 -9.71 12.93
CA SER A 104 -2.77 -10.31 14.20
C SER A 104 -3.87 -11.38 14.05
N HIS A 105 -4.51 -11.53 12.89
CA HIS A 105 -5.58 -12.53 12.74
C HIS A 105 -5.02 -13.96 12.81
N ARG A 106 -5.76 -14.83 13.49
CA ARG A 106 -5.39 -16.25 13.52
C ARG A 106 -5.90 -16.96 12.27
N ILE A 107 -4.97 -17.44 11.46
CA ILE A 107 -5.25 -18.35 10.34
C ILE A 107 -5.58 -19.72 10.93
N ARG A 108 -6.73 -20.27 10.51
CA ARG A 108 -7.17 -21.61 10.94
C ARG A 108 -6.49 -22.68 10.11
N ALA A 109 -6.13 -23.79 10.75
CA ALA A 109 -5.63 -24.97 10.07
C ALA A 109 -6.65 -25.48 9.03
N GLN A 110 -6.20 -25.67 7.80
CA GLN A 110 -6.97 -26.30 6.73
C GLN A 110 -6.37 -27.68 6.44
N ARG A 111 -7.23 -28.68 6.15
CA ARG A 111 -6.77 -29.99 5.69
C ARG A 111 -6.13 -29.82 4.30
N ASP A 112 -5.00 -30.47 4.09
CA ASP A 112 -4.25 -30.52 2.83
C ASP A 112 -3.52 -29.23 2.41
N THR A 113 -3.22 -28.33 3.34
CA THR A 113 -2.42 -27.12 3.06
C THR A 113 -1.08 -27.18 3.78
N ALA A 114 0.03 -26.95 3.05
CA ALA A 114 1.39 -26.88 3.60
C ALA A 114 1.73 -25.53 4.27
N LEU A 115 0.73 -24.65 4.46
CA LEU A 115 0.92 -23.34 5.06
C LEU A 115 0.78 -23.43 6.59
N PRO A 116 1.60 -22.69 7.34
CA PRO A 116 1.51 -22.69 8.79
C PRO A 116 0.21 -22.07 9.26
N ASP A 117 -0.41 -22.70 10.26
CA ASP A 117 -1.57 -22.17 10.96
C ASP A 117 -1.13 -21.38 12.20
N GLY A 118 -1.83 -20.29 12.51
CA GLY A 118 -1.44 -19.39 13.59
C GLY A 118 -1.58 -17.92 13.24
N ILE A 119 -0.92 -17.07 14.03
CA ILE A 119 -0.94 -15.62 13.85
C ILE A 119 0.26 -15.25 12.96
N PRO A 120 0.07 -14.58 11.81
CA PRO A 120 1.13 -14.22 10.88
C PRO A 120 2.34 -13.57 11.55
N ASP A 121 2.14 -12.57 12.41
CA ASP A 121 3.24 -11.90 13.12
C ASP A 121 4.01 -12.85 14.05
N HIS A 122 3.32 -13.78 14.71
CA HIS A 122 3.99 -14.73 15.60
C HIS A 122 4.74 -15.81 14.82
N ILE A 123 4.22 -16.22 13.66
CA ILE A 123 4.91 -17.16 12.75
C ILE A 123 6.15 -16.49 12.17
N TYR A 124 6.06 -15.22 11.75
CA TYR A 124 7.17 -14.47 11.18
C TYR A 124 8.31 -14.25 12.21
N ASN A 125 7.97 -13.85 13.44
CA ASN A 125 8.96 -13.56 14.47
C ASN A 125 9.51 -14.81 15.19
N PHE A 126 8.77 -15.93 15.16
CA PHE A 126 9.16 -17.17 15.86
C PHE A 126 8.95 -18.42 14.99
N PRO A 127 9.59 -18.50 13.81
CA PRO A 127 9.37 -19.60 12.86
C PRO A 127 9.68 -20.98 13.47
N GLU A 128 10.69 -21.05 14.34
CA GLU A 128 11.11 -22.29 15.01
C GLU A 128 9.99 -22.97 15.81
N LYS A 129 9.08 -22.19 16.41
CA LYS A 129 7.95 -22.72 17.20
C LYS A 129 6.91 -23.44 16.34
N TYR A 130 6.94 -23.20 15.03
CA TYR A 130 6.05 -23.80 14.04
C TYR A 130 6.77 -24.86 13.18
N GLY A 131 8.02 -25.22 13.53
CA GLY A 131 8.85 -26.11 12.71
C GLY A 131 9.26 -25.50 11.37
N LEU A 132 9.29 -24.17 11.29
CA LEU A 132 9.73 -23.41 10.11
C LEU A 132 11.12 -22.83 10.34
N GLU A 133 11.78 -22.48 9.25
CA GLU A 133 13.09 -21.81 9.26
C GLU A 133 12.94 -20.33 8.90
N GLU A 134 13.86 -19.50 9.42
CA GLU A 134 13.90 -18.08 9.06
C GLU A 134 14.40 -17.92 7.61
N CYS A 135 13.51 -17.47 6.73
CA CYS A 135 13.83 -17.14 5.34
C CYS A 135 13.93 -15.62 5.10
N GLY A 136 14.25 -14.85 6.14
CA GLY A 136 14.41 -13.40 6.07
C GLY A 136 15.48 -12.98 5.06
N MET A 137 15.38 -11.75 4.54
CA MET A 137 16.35 -11.25 3.56
C MET A 137 17.72 -11.03 4.19
N CYS A 138 18.73 -11.78 3.73
CA CYS A 138 20.14 -11.55 4.02
C CYS A 138 20.58 -10.15 3.56
N TYR A 139 21.50 -9.51 4.29
CA TYR A 139 22.08 -8.19 4.00
C TYR A 139 22.53 -8.01 2.53
N ILE A 140 23.04 -9.08 1.90
CA ILE A 140 23.45 -9.10 0.49
C ILE A 140 22.27 -8.76 -0.45
N ILE A 141 21.06 -9.21 -0.12
CA ILE A 141 19.86 -8.98 -0.93
C ILE A 141 19.42 -7.52 -0.82
N LEU A 142 19.58 -6.89 0.35
CA LEU A 142 19.24 -5.47 0.55
C LEU A 142 20.12 -4.57 -0.32
N CYS A 143 21.42 -4.87 -0.43
CA CYS A 143 22.32 -4.17 -1.36
C CYS A 143 21.88 -4.36 -2.82
N LEU A 144 21.56 -5.58 -3.23
CA LEU A 144 21.11 -5.90 -4.59
C LEU A 144 19.78 -5.21 -4.96
N ILE A 145 18.86 -5.06 -3.99
CA ILE A 145 17.60 -4.35 -4.19
C ILE A 145 17.87 -2.86 -4.48
N ASN A 146 18.79 -2.23 -3.76
CA ASN A 146 19.15 -0.83 -3.99
C ASN A 146 19.79 -0.62 -5.37
N GLU A 147 20.72 -1.51 -5.77
CA GLU A 147 21.31 -1.47 -7.12
C GLU A 147 20.25 -1.61 -8.21
N LEU A 148 19.36 -2.61 -8.07
CA LEU A 148 18.26 -2.85 -8.99
C LEU A 148 17.28 -1.68 -9.05
N ALA A 149 17.01 -1.01 -7.93
CA ALA A 149 16.12 0.15 -7.88
C ALA A 149 16.71 1.34 -8.65
N ILE A 150 18.03 1.54 -8.57
CA ILE A 150 18.76 2.56 -9.35
C ILE A 150 18.73 2.20 -10.84
N GLU A 151 19.09 0.97 -11.21
CA GLU A 151 19.16 0.54 -12.61
C GLU A 151 17.81 0.51 -13.32
N SER A 152 16.76 0.10 -12.61
CA SER A 152 15.40 0.07 -13.16
C SER A 152 14.77 1.45 -13.33
N GLY A 153 15.37 2.50 -12.74
CA GLY A 153 14.81 3.85 -12.72
C GLY A 153 13.48 3.95 -11.95
N VAL A 154 13.11 2.94 -11.16
CA VAL A 154 11.83 2.91 -10.42
C VAL A 154 11.72 4.04 -9.40
N LEU A 155 12.87 4.56 -8.95
CA LEU A 155 12.97 5.70 -8.02
C LEU A 155 12.89 7.07 -8.70
N SER A 156 12.79 7.15 -10.03
CA SER A 156 12.81 8.43 -10.77
C SER A 156 11.46 9.16 -10.81
N ILE A 157 10.41 8.59 -10.21
CA ILE A 157 9.07 9.18 -10.16
C ILE A 157 9.04 10.20 -9.01
N PRO A 158 8.49 11.42 -9.22
CA PRO A 158 8.31 12.37 -8.14
C PRO A 158 7.54 11.72 -6.99
N ASP A 159 8.12 11.79 -5.80
CA ASP A 159 7.61 11.10 -4.60
C ASP A 159 6.28 11.71 -4.11
N ASP A 160 6.03 12.97 -4.49
CA ASP A 160 4.87 13.73 -4.05
C ASP A 160 3.96 14.15 -5.21
N PHE A 161 2.66 13.97 -5.00
CA PHE A 161 1.62 14.38 -5.93
C PHE A 161 1.36 15.90 -5.87
N LEU A 162 1.76 16.56 -4.78
CA LEU A 162 1.60 17.99 -4.56
C LEU A 162 2.89 18.74 -4.87
N THR A 163 2.77 19.99 -5.33
CA THR A 163 3.93 20.88 -5.40
C THR A 163 4.31 21.33 -3.99
N LEU A 164 5.61 21.61 -3.77
CA LEU A 164 6.12 22.04 -2.47
C LEU A 164 5.36 23.25 -1.92
N GLU A 165 5.18 24.29 -2.74
CA GLU A 165 4.45 25.52 -2.37
C GLU A 165 2.99 25.24 -1.96
N PHE A 166 2.33 24.29 -2.65
CA PHE A 166 0.94 23.94 -2.34
C PHE A 166 0.84 23.18 -1.02
N ARG A 167 1.79 22.28 -0.77
CA ARG A 167 1.89 21.54 0.48
C ARG A 167 2.15 22.46 1.66
N GLU A 168 3.13 23.35 1.55
CA GLU A 168 3.48 24.29 2.62
C GLU A 168 2.29 25.18 3.03
N GLU A 169 1.50 25.63 2.06
CA GLU A 169 0.30 26.42 2.35
C GLU A 169 -0.80 25.58 3.03
N CYS A 170 -0.94 24.30 2.67
CA CYS A 170 -1.87 23.40 3.36
C CYS A 170 -1.41 23.12 4.80
N GLU A 171 -0.11 22.88 5.00
CA GLU A 171 0.50 22.64 6.32
C GLU A 171 0.45 23.88 7.21
N ARG A 172 0.46 25.09 6.64
CA ARG A 172 0.23 26.33 7.39
C ARG A 172 -1.17 26.36 8.02
N ILE A 173 -2.18 25.82 7.33
CA ILE A 173 -3.58 25.83 7.77
C ILE A 173 -3.87 24.63 8.69
N ILE A 174 -3.35 23.46 8.34
CA ILE A 174 -3.49 22.20 9.08
C ILE A 174 -2.08 21.58 9.24
N PRO A 175 -1.32 21.98 10.27
CA PRO A 175 0.02 21.45 10.50
C PRO A 175 0.01 19.97 10.91
N ASP A 176 -1.04 19.53 11.61
CA ASP A 176 -1.16 18.17 12.16
C ASP A 176 -2.07 17.26 11.31
N ASN A 177 -1.93 17.30 9.98
CA ASN A 177 -2.77 16.55 9.05
C ASN A 177 -2.78 15.02 9.34
N ASP A 178 -1.67 14.46 9.80
CA ASP A 178 -1.54 13.04 10.15
C ASP A 178 -2.38 12.63 11.38
N THR A 179 -2.83 13.60 12.17
CA THR A 179 -3.62 13.36 13.38
C THR A 179 -5.12 13.32 13.11
N ILE A 180 -5.55 13.75 11.92
CA ILE A 180 -6.97 13.72 11.51
C ILE A 180 -7.53 12.31 11.65
N LYS A 181 -8.73 12.23 12.21
CA LYS A 181 -9.45 10.97 12.36
C LYS A 181 -10.39 10.70 11.19
N PRO A 182 -10.74 9.43 10.92
CA PRO A 182 -11.66 9.06 9.83
C PRO A 182 -13.07 9.64 9.94
N ASP A 183 -13.51 10.11 11.10
CA ASP A 183 -14.80 10.78 11.29
C ASP A 183 -14.74 12.30 11.06
N GLU A 184 -13.56 12.91 11.22
CA GLU A 184 -13.35 14.36 11.20
C GLU A 184 -12.83 14.89 9.84
N TRP A 185 -12.34 14.01 8.95
CA TRP A 185 -11.66 14.45 7.71
C TRP A 185 -12.51 15.29 6.76
N LYS A 186 -13.84 15.09 6.75
CA LYS A 186 -14.75 15.89 5.91
C LYS A 186 -14.76 17.35 6.37
N ASP A 187 -14.83 17.56 7.69
CA ASP A 187 -14.85 18.89 8.28
C ASP A 187 -13.48 19.55 8.11
N ALA A 188 -12.40 18.78 8.28
CA ALA A 188 -11.04 19.23 8.00
C ALA A 188 -10.86 19.67 6.53
N TYR A 189 -11.41 18.92 5.57
CA TYR A 189 -11.39 19.30 4.16
C TYR A 189 -12.14 20.61 3.90
N VAL A 190 -13.35 20.75 4.45
CA VAL A 190 -14.15 21.98 4.29
C VAL A 190 -13.43 23.17 4.92
N TYR A 191 -12.85 23.01 6.11
CA TYR A 191 -12.05 24.03 6.78
C TYR A 191 -10.83 24.44 5.96
N LEU A 192 -10.08 23.45 5.45
CA LEU A 192 -8.92 23.69 4.60
C LEU A 192 -9.32 24.49 3.36
N LYS A 193 -10.37 24.07 2.66
CA LYS A 193 -10.85 24.75 1.45
C LYS A 193 -11.31 26.19 1.70
N GLN A 194 -11.92 26.47 2.86
CA GLN A 194 -12.38 27.83 3.21
C GLN A 194 -11.23 28.78 3.55
N ASN A 195 -10.14 28.26 4.12
CA ASN A 195 -8.99 29.07 4.55
C ASN A 195 -7.84 29.07 3.54
N PHE A 196 -7.93 28.25 2.49
CA PHE A 196 -6.93 28.19 1.43
C PHE A 196 -7.01 29.43 0.55
N THR A 197 -6.09 30.37 0.78
CA THR A 197 -5.88 31.53 -0.07
C THR A 197 -4.85 31.17 -1.12
N ARG A 198 -5.28 30.95 -2.37
CA ARG A 198 -4.34 30.81 -3.48
C ARG A 198 -3.65 32.17 -3.67
N SER A 199 -2.41 32.32 -3.21
CA SER A 199 -1.51 33.38 -3.66
C SER A 199 -1.48 33.28 -5.19
N GLY A 200 -1.91 34.36 -5.85
CA GLY A 200 -2.10 34.42 -7.30
C GLY A 200 -0.82 34.22 -8.09
#